data_AF-A0A6N9YM78-F1
#
_entry.id   AF-A0A6N9YM78-F1
#
_cell.length_a   1.000
_cell.length_b   1.000
_cell.length_c   1.000
_cell.angle_alpha   90.00
_cell.angle_beta   90.00
_cell.angle_gamma   90.00
#
_symmetry.space_group_name_H-M   'P 1'
#
loop_
_entity.id
_entity.type
_entity.pdbx_description
1 polymer ?
#
loop_
_entity_poly.entity_id
_entity_poly.type
_entity_poly.pdbx_seq_one_letter_code
_entity_poly.pdbx_strand_id
1 'polypeptide(L)'
;MSKSMSPFRRRRTQKSAADHPQERSPHTQAELADDELELVLASQDRLLMAEAQAAEQHAELRYALDCVQHMSKQPDGRWASQIAEMIELGDAAEPWHWARLTVAAASRWITAMPMPLVARTQREIAAAAEGAEGSMVPEFPGWVAGRAAMPFAIADYVLFDHLMIEVFLVQWAPALAERAGGGRSWAETPGVVYELAGVDGVELQVRSRRDGSLRSVRHFSELVGLSPGDLVYGRLIEVPGDPGLMFAAPPIVVDDVVAQRLSRPSADDELLGEPFESRCASLGAAVRSGSGCRRNEPTASECVPPLRRIPTDAAVHADRA
;
A
#
# COMPACT_ATOMS: atom_id res chain seq x y z
N MET A 1 38.71 -26.58 -60.41
CA MET A 1 39.28 -27.79 -61.04
C MET A 1 40.50 -28.22 -60.24
N SER A 2 40.54 -29.49 -59.81
CA SER A 2 41.71 -30.41 -59.70
C SER A 2 43.00 -29.88 -59.02
N LYS A 3 43.67 -30.54 -58.06
CA LYS A 3 43.77 -31.95 -57.63
C LYS A 3 44.59 -31.94 -56.31
N SER A 4 44.19 -32.69 -55.28
CA SER A 4 44.80 -33.96 -54.88
C SER A 4 46.21 -33.88 -54.28
N MET A 5 46.36 -34.17 -52.98
CA MET A 5 46.91 -35.44 -52.46
C MET A 5 47.18 -35.37 -50.95
N SER A 6 46.46 -36.23 -50.22
CA SER A 6 46.87 -36.90 -48.97
C SER A 6 48.03 -37.90 -49.29
N PRO A 7 48.78 -38.54 -48.35
CA PRO A 7 48.55 -38.71 -46.92
C PRO A 7 49.81 -38.67 -46.01
N PHE A 8 49.63 -38.57 -44.69
CA PHE A 8 50.53 -39.24 -43.75
C PHE A 8 49.79 -39.78 -42.53
N ARG A 9 49.64 -41.12 -42.53
CA ARG A 9 49.25 -41.94 -41.39
C ARG A 9 50.39 -41.94 -40.35
N ARG A 10 50.08 -41.70 -39.08
CA ARG A 10 50.77 -42.38 -37.98
C ARG A 10 49.79 -42.91 -36.94
N ARG A 11 50.19 -44.06 -36.41
CA ARG A 11 49.45 -45.06 -35.66
C ARG A 11 49.17 -44.63 -34.21
N ARG A 12 47.94 -44.94 -33.78
CA ARG A 12 47.59 -45.83 -32.66
C ARG A 12 48.34 -45.62 -31.33
N THR A 13 47.59 -45.19 -30.32
CA THR A 13 47.51 -45.91 -29.04
C THR A 13 46.13 -45.70 -28.45
N GLN A 14 45.31 -46.75 -28.50
CA GLN A 14 44.15 -46.90 -27.63
C GLN A 14 44.67 -46.94 -26.19
N LYS A 15 44.26 -45.99 -25.36
CA LYS A 15 44.28 -46.17 -23.91
C LYS A 15 42.88 -45.90 -23.40
N SER A 16 42.20 -47.03 -23.16
CA SER A 16 41.00 -47.14 -22.36
C SER A 16 41.22 -46.43 -21.02
N ALA A 17 40.39 -45.43 -20.75
CA ALA A 17 40.04 -44.95 -19.42
C ALA A 17 38.53 -44.72 -19.52
N ALA A 18 37.77 -45.77 -19.22
CA ALA A 18 36.97 -45.80 -18.01
C ALA A 18 35.89 -44.72 -18.07
N ASP A 19 34.71 -45.14 -18.56
CA ASP A 19 33.43 -44.62 -18.10
C ASP A 19 33.46 -44.59 -16.57
N HIS A 20 33.77 -43.44 -16.01
CA HIS A 20 33.30 -43.12 -14.67
C HIS A 20 31.85 -42.70 -14.85
N PRO A 21 30.86 -43.47 -14.35
CA PRO A 21 29.56 -42.89 -14.09
C PRO A 21 29.85 -41.73 -13.13
N GLN A 22 29.70 -40.49 -13.63
CA GLN A 22 29.57 -39.35 -12.75
C GLN A 22 28.42 -39.71 -11.82
N GLU A 23 28.78 -40.08 -10.59
CA GLU A 23 27.88 -40.11 -9.46
C GLU A 23 27.19 -38.76 -9.47
N ARG A 24 25.94 -38.74 -9.96
CA ARG A 24 25.07 -37.58 -9.85
C ARG A 24 24.98 -37.33 -8.35
N SER A 25 25.71 -36.32 -7.89
CA SER A 25 25.72 -35.93 -6.49
C SER A 25 24.28 -35.85 -5.99
N PRO A 26 23.94 -36.50 -4.87
CA PRO A 26 22.58 -36.50 -4.31
C PRO A 26 22.08 -35.08 -3.98
N HIS A 27 22.97 -34.10 -3.90
CA HIS A 27 22.64 -32.68 -3.74
C HIS A 27 21.81 -32.11 -4.91
N THR A 28 22.04 -32.54 -6.16
CA THR A 28 21.31 -31.99 -7.32
C THR A 28 19.87 -32.52 -7.43
N GLN A 29 19.57 -33.69 -6.85
CA GLN A 29 18.20 -34.24 -6.86
C GLN A 29 17.32 -33.65 -5.76
N ALA A 30 17.91 -33.27 -4.63
CA ALA A 30 17.19 -32.58 -3.56
C ALA A 30 16.84 -31.13 -3.95
N GLU A 31 17.80 -30.39 -4.54
CA GLU A 31 17.57 -29.01 -5.01
C GLU A 31 16.48 -28.93 -6.10
N LEU A 32 16.46 -29.88 -7.04
CA LEU A 32 15.42 -29.94 -8.08
C LEU A 32 14.03 -30.29 -7.53
N ALA A 33 13.96 -31.09 -6.45
CA ALA A 33 12.70 -31.44 -5.80
C ALA A 33 12.15 -30.27 -4.96
N ASP A 34 13.04 -29.49 -4.34
CA ASP A 34 12.69 -28.27 -3.62
C ASP A 34 12.19 -27.17 -4.58
N ASP A 35 12.83 -26.99 -5.74
CA ASP A 35 12.39 -26.06 -6.78
C ASP A 35 11.01 -26.44 -7.36
N GLU A 36 10.77 -27.74 -7.59
CA GLU A 36 9.47 -28.23 -8.09
C GLU A 36 8.36 -28.03 -7.04
N LEU A 37 8.65 -28.31 -5.77
CA LEU A 37 7.72 -28.06 -4.66
C LEU A 37 7.43 -26.56 -4.51
N GLU A 38 8.42 -25.68 -4.61
CA GLU A 38 8.22 -24.24 -4.55
C GLU A 38 7.33 -23.74 -5.71
N LEU A 39 7.51 -24.26 -6.93
CA LEU A 39 6.65 -23.93 -8.07
C LEU A 39 5.20 -24.39 -7.87
N VAL A 40 4.99 -25.57 -7.29
CA VAL A 40 3.65 -26.09 -6.97
C VAL A 40 2.98 -25.22 -5.91
N LEU A 41 3.67 -24.90 -4.81
CA LEU A 41 3.17 -24.03 -3.75
C LEU A 41 2.86 -22.62 -4.28
N ALA A 42 3.75 -22.04 -5.09
CA ALA A 42 3.52 -20.74 -5.70
C ALA A 42 2.31 -20.73 -6.66
N SER A 43 2.04 -21.85 -7.34
CA SER A 43 0.88 -22.00 -8.21
C SER A 43 -0.42 -22.14 -7.40
N GLN A 44 -0.38 -22.89 -6.30
CA GLN A 44 -1.50 -23.02 -5.38
C GLN A 44 -1.84 -21.68 -4.70
N ASP A 45 -0.83 -20.95 -4.23
CA ASP A 45 -1.02 -19.63 -3.62
C ASP A 45 -1.65 -18.63 -4.60
N ARG A 46 -1.29 -18.68 -5.89
CA ARG A 46 -1.95 -17.85 -6.92
C ARG A 46 -3.42 -18.19 -7.10
N LEU A 47 -3.78 -19.48 -7.06
CA LEU A 47 -5.17 -19.92 -7.13
C LEU A 47 -5.96 -19.46 -5.90
N LEU A 48 -5.42 -19.70 -4.69
CA LEU A 48 -6.01 -19.24 -3.45
C LEU A 48 -6.15 -17.71 -3.41
N MET A 49 -5.21 -16.98 -4.01
CA MET A 49 -5.27 -15.52 -4.06
C MET A 49 -6.38 -15.04 -4.99
N ALA A 50 -6.54 -15.66 -6.16
CA ALA A 50 -7.64 -15.36 -7.06
C ALA A 50 -8.99 -15.70 -6.43
N GLU A 51 -9.11 -16.84 -5.76
CA GLU A 51 -10.32 -17.25 -5.04
C GLU A 51 -10.65 -16.30 -3.89
N ALA A 52 -9.66 -15.91 -3.08
CA ALA A 52 -9.85 -14.96 -2.00
C ALA A 52 -10.35 -13.60 -2.50
N GLN A 53 -9.77 -13.08 -3.60
CA GLN A 53 -10.21 -11.82 -4.20
C GLN A 53 -11.62 -11.91 -4.75
N ALA A 54 -11.95 -12.99 -5.46
CA ALA A 54 -13.30 -13.21 -5.98
C ALA A 54 -14.32 -13.30 -4.83
N ALA A 55 -14.03 -14.08 -3.79
CA ALA A 55 -14.88 -14.22 -2.62
C ALA A 55 -15.10 -12.87 -1.90
N GLU A 56 -14.02 -12.10 -1.70
CA GLU A 56 -14.09 -10.76 -1.11
C GLU A 56 -15.00 -9.82 -1.93
N GLN A 57 -14.84 -9.79 -3.26
CA GLN A 57 -15.64 -8.95 -4.17
C GLN A 57 -17.14 -9.29 -4.12
N HIS A 58 -17.48 -10.55 -3.85
CA HIS A 58 -18.86 -11.02 -3.67
C HIS A 58 -19.34 -10.93 -2.20
N ALA A 59 -18.56 -10.32 -1.31
CA ALA A 59 -18.83 -10.23 0.13
C ALA A 59 -18.91 -11.58 0.87
N GLU A 60 -18.29 -12.63 0.32
CA GLU A 60 -18.17 -13.96 0.93
C GLU A 60 -16.97 -14.04 1.89
N LEU A 61 -17.00 -13.19 2.92
CA LEU A 61 -15.83 -12.89 3.75
C LEU A 61 -15.21 -14.10 4.45
N ARG A 62 -16.02 -15.05 4.92
CA ARG A 62 -15.50 -16.26 5.59
C ARG A 62 -14.69 -17.14 4.64
N TYR A 63 -15.17 -17.31 3.41
CA TYR A 63 -14.45 -18.07 2.40
C TYR A 63 -13.18 -17.33 1.95
N ALA A 64 -13.28 -16.01 1.76
CA ALA A 64 -12.11 -15.18 1.47
C ALA A 64 -11.02 -15.32 2.55
N LEU A 65 -11.39 -15.28 3.83
CA LEU A 65 -10.44 -15.45 4.94
C LEU A 65 -9.82 -16.85 4.95
N ASP A 66 -10.62 -17.88 4.72
CA ASP A 66 -10.16 -19.27 4.66
C ASP A 66 -9.11 -19.44 3.56
N CYS A 67 -9.36 -18.94 2.36
CA CYS A 67 -8.41 -18.96 1.25
C CYS A 67 -7.10 -18.25 1.62
N VAL A 68 -7.17 -17.06 2.23
CA VAL A 68 -5.98 -16.31 2.66
C VAL A 68 -5.19 -17.08 3.71
N GLN A 69 -5.85 -17.67 4.71
CA GLN A 69 -5.19 -18.43 5.78
C GLN A 69 -4.50 -19.70 5.30
N HIS A 70 -4.97 -20.29 4.20
CA HIS A 70 -4.39 -21.51 3.61
C HIS A 70 -3.22 -21.25 2.64
N MET A 71 -2.87 -19.99 2.36
CA MET A 71 -1.69 -19.67 1.55
C MET A 71 -0.40 -20.00 2.29
N SER A 72 0.58 -20.54 1.56
CA SER A 72 1.90 -20.87 2.09
C SER A 72 2.68 -19.61 2.49
N LYS A 73 2.53 -18.53 1.72
CA LYS A 73 3.04 -17.20 2.02
C LYS A 73 1.85 -16.25 2.18
N GLN A 74 1.65 -15.76 3.41
CA GLN A 74 0.60 -14.77 3.67
C GLN A 74 0.86 -13.50 2.87
N PRO A 75 -0.17 -12.93 2.23
CA PRO A 75 -0.03 -11.68 1.50
C PRO A 75 0.33 -10.55 2.47
N ASP A 76 1.21 -9.66 2.02
CA ASP A 76 1.64 -8.51 2.83
C ASP A 76 0.46 -7.62 3.26
N GLY A 77 0.62 -6.98 4.42
CA GLY A 77 -0.32 -5.97 4.91
C GLY A 77 -1.39 -6.51 5.85
N ARG A 78 -2.58 -5.91 5.80
CA ARG A 78 -3.67 -6.15 6.76
C ARG A 78 -4.84 -6.97 6.19
N TRP A 79 -4.66 -7.69 5.08
CA TRP A 79 -5.79 -8.30 4.37
C TRP A 79 -6.58 -9.29 5.23
N ALA A 80 -5.93 -10.30 5.83
CA ALA A 80 -6.59 -11.26 6.69
C ALA A 80 -7.26 -10.61 7.92
N SER A 81 -6.59 -9.62 8.54
CA SER A 81 -7.14 -8.93 9.72
C SER A 81 -8.33 -8.02 9.37
N GLN A 82 -8.31 -7.35 8.23
CA GLN A 82 -9.45 -6.56 7.73
C GLN A 82 -10.68 -7.44 7.46
N ILE A 83 -10.49 -8.61 6.85
CA ILE A 83 -11.60 -9.54 6.63
C ILE A 83 -12.11 -10.09 7.97
N ALA A 84 -11.22 -10.48 8.87
CA ALA A 84 -11.59 -10.97 10.21
C ALA A 84 -12.38 -9.94 11.01
N GLU A 85 -11.93 -8.67 11.04
CA GLU A 85 -12.63 -7.55 11.68
C GLU A 85 -14.07 -7.41 11.13
N MET A 86 -14.24 -7.49 9.81
CA MET A 86 -15.57 -7.41 9.19
C MET A 86 -16.46 -8.62 9.49
N ILE A 87 -15.89 -9.82 9.63
CA ILE A 87 -16.63 -11.02 10.06
C ILE A 87 -17.08 -10.88 11.51
N GLU A 88 -16.22 -10.35 12.38
CA GLU A 88 -16.51 -10.11 13.80
C GLU A 88 -17.62 -9.07 13.97
N LEU A 89 -17.58 -7.98 13.20
CA LEU A 89 -18.63 -6.97 13.19
C LEU A 89 -19.95 -7.53 12.65
N GLY A 90 -19.93 -8.37 11.61
CA GLY A 90 -21.11 -9.01 11.04
C GLY A 90 -22.19 -7.99 10.66
N ASP A 91 -23.40 -8.16 11.21
CA ASP A 91 -24.54 -7.27 10.94
C ASP A 91 -24.40 -5.90 11.63
N ALA A 92 -23.49 -5.75 12.59
CA ALA A 92 -23.20 -4.47 13.25
C ALA A 92 -22.24 -3.59 12.44
N ALA A 93 -21.69 -4.09 11.32
CA ALA A 93 -20.80 -3.33 10.45
C ALA A 93 -21.54 -2.14 9.81
N GLU A 94 -21.21 -0.93 10.26
CA GLU A 94 -21.70 0.31 9.67
C GLU A 94 -21.17 0.54 8.23
N PRO A 95 -21.85 1.36 7.40
CA PRO A 95 -21.47 1.59 6.01
C PRO A 95 -20.02 2.03 5.77
N TRP A 96 -19.43 2.79 6.69
CA TRP A 96 -18.02 3.19 6.55
C TRP A 96 -17.05 2.01 6.71
N HIS A 97 -17.38 0.98 7.49
CA HIS A 97 -16.56 -0.23 7.60
C HIS A 97 -16.53 -0.95 6.25
N TRP A 98 -17.70 -1.07 5.63
CA TRP A 98 -17.83 -1.60 4.28
C TRP A 98 -17.08 -0.72 3.28
N ALA A 99 -17.19 0.60 3.34
CA ALA A 99 -16.45 1.48 2.44
C ALA A 99 -14.93 1.29 2.51
N ARG A 100 -14.39 1.18 3.72
CA ARG A 100 -12.97 0.90 3.95
C ARG A 100 -12.55 -0.44 3.36
N LEU A 101 -13.34 -1.51 3.57
CA LEU A 101 -13.09 -2.81 2.96
C LEU A 101 -13.15 -2.72 1.42
N THR A 102 -14.15 -2.04 0.88
CA THR A 102 -14.38 -1.88 -0.56
C THR A 102 -13.20 -1.20 -1.26
N VAL A 103 -12.68 -0.09 -0.72
CA VAL A 103 -11.53 0.59 -1.33
C VAL A 103 -10.25 -0.25 -1.21
N ALA A 104 -10.08 -0.98 -0.10
CA ALA A 104 -8.96 -1.91 0.06
C ALA A 104 -9.02 -3.07 -0.95
N ALA A 105 -10.21 -3.64 -1.17
CA ALA A 105 -10.47 -4.67 -2.16
C ALA A 105 -10.23 -4.17 -3.59
N ALA A 106 -10.68 -2.94 -3.91
CA ALA A 106 -10.44 -2.29 -5.19
C ALA A 106 -8.94 -2.09 -5.46
N SER A 107 -8.20 -1.68 -4.43
CA SER A 107 -6.74 -1.50 -4.50
C SER A 107 -6.04 -2.84 -4.80
N ARG A 108 -6.41 -3.91 -4.09
CA ARG A 108 -5.90 -5.27 -4.34
C ARG A 108 -6.21 -5.74 -5.76
N TRP A 109 -7.45 -5.54 -6.21
CA TRP A 109 -7.91 -5.90 -7.55
C TRP A 109 -7.07 -5.22 -8.65
N ILE A 110 -6.90 -3.89 -8.57
CA ILE A 110 -6.05 -3.15 -9.52
C ILE A 110 -4.62 -3.70 -9.55
N THR A 111 -4.03 -3.96 -8.38
CA THR A 111 -2.64 -4.43 -8.31
C THR A 111 -2.45 -5.87 -8.83
N ALA A 112 -3.51 -6.67 -8.84
CA ALA A 112 -3.49 -8.04 -9.35
C ALA A 112 -3.77 -8.14 -10.85
N MET A 113 -4.38 -7.12 -11.47
CA MET A 113 -4.68 -7.15 -12.90
C MET A 113 -3.41 -6.92 -13.75
N PRO A 114 -3.17 -7.74 -14.78
CA PRO A 114 -2.05 -7.56 -15.72
C PRO A 114 -2.37 -6.46 -16.75
N MET A 115 -2.74 -5.28 -16.28
CA MET A 115 -3.07 -4.14 -17.13
C MET A 115 -1.80 -3.39 -17.54
N PRO A 116 -1.57 -3.15 -18.85
CA PRO A 116 -0.44 -2.33 -19.31
C PRO A 116 -0.40 -0.94 -18.69
N LEU A 117 -1.57 -0.36 -18.40
CA LEU A 117 -1.70 0.91 -17.69
C LEU A 117 -1.12 0.84 -16.28
N VAL A 118 -1.48 -0.17 -15.48
CA VAL A 118 -0.96 -0.38 -14.12
C VAL A 118 0.56 -0.54 -14.16
N ALA A 119 1.08 -1.35 -15.08
CA ALA A 119 2.53 -1.53 -15.26
C ALA A 119 3.25 -0.25 -15.71
N ARG A 120 2.61 0.62 -16.49
CA ARG A 120 3.15 1.94 -16.85
C ARG A 120 3.13 2.88 -15.65
N THR A 121 2.01 3.01 -14.94
CA THR A 121 1.89 3.83 -13.72
C THR A 121 2.92 3.42 -12.67
N GLN A 122 3.06 2.12 -12.42
CA GLN A 122 4.08 1.57 -11.52
C GLN A 122 5.48 2.06 -11.90
N ARG A 123 5.85 1.95 -13.18
CA ARG A 123 7.17 2.38 -13.67
C ARG A 123 7.39 3.87 -13.52
N GLU A 124 6.42 4.71 -13.91
CA GLU A 124 6.58 6.17 -13.84
C GLU A 124 6.62 6.69 -12.40
N ILE A 125 5.70 6.23 -11.53
CA ILE A 125 5.68 6.66 -10.12
C ILE A 125 6.95 6.15 -9.41
N ALA A 126 7.37 4.90 -9.67
CA ALA A 126 8.62 4.37 -9.13
C ALA A 126 9.83 5.20 -9.59
N ALA A 127 9.98 5.42 -10.90
CA ALA A 127 11.08 6.21 -11.44
C ALA A 127 11.14 7.63 -10.82
N ALA A 128 9.99 8.27 -10.65
CA ALA A 128 9.92 9.60 -10.05
C ALA A 128 10.21 9.61 -8.54
N ALA A 129 9.81 8.56 -7.83
CA ALA A 129 10.12 8.38 -6.41
C ALA A 129 11.61 8.10 -6.18
N GLU A 130 12.23 7.31 -7.04
CA GLU A 130 13.67 7.00 -7.00
C GLU A 130 14.54 8.21 -7.42
N GLY A 131 14.03 9.09 -8.29
CA GLY A 131 14.71 10.30 -8.76
C GLY A 131 15.73 10.04 -9.87
N ALA A 132 16.30 11.12 -10.43
CA ALA A 132 17.19 11.06 -11.60
C ALA A 132 18.56 10.39 -11.36
N GLU A 133 18.98 10.26 -10.10
CA GLU A 133 20.29 9.69 -9.73
C GLU A 133 20.21 8.19 -9.39
N GLY A 134 19.01 7.60 -9.36
CA GLY A 134 18.79 6.26 -8.82
C GLY A 134 19.04 6.20 -7.31
N SER A 135 18.52 5.17 -6.66
CA SER A 135 18.60 4.95 -5.20
C SER A 135 20.01 5.21 -4.64
N MET A 136 20.23 6.36 -3.98
CA MET A 136 21.56 6.64 -3.42
C MET A 136 21.90 5.85 -2.16
N VAL A 137 20.94 5.35 -1.36
CA VAL A 137 21.29 4.52 -0.18
C VAL A 137 20.09 3.65 0.26
N PRO A 138 20.16 2.30 0.19
CA PRO A 138 19.14 1.37 0.70
C PRO A 138 18.89 1.43 2.22
N GLU A 139 19.73 2.14 2.97
CA GLU A 139 19.80 2.11 4.43
C GLU A 139 19.09 3.29 5.13
N PHE A 140 18.44 4.19 4.37
CA PHE A 140 17.71 5.31 4.98
C PHE A 140 16.30 4.90 5.45
N PRO A 141 15.91 5.18 6.72
CA PRO A 141 14.55 4.91 7.22
C PRO A 141 13.44 5.56 6.37
N GLY A 142 13.73 6.69 5.70
CA GLY A 142 12.81 7.37 4.79
C GLY A 142 12.54 6.62 3.48
N TRP A 143 13.47 5.76 3.05
CA TRP A 143 13.32 4.91 1.86
C TRP A 143 12.27 3.82 2.06
N VAL A 144 12.25 3.21 3.26
CA VAL A 144 11.30 2.15 3.62
C VAL A 144 9.87 2.69 3.70
N ALA A 145 9.68 3.90 4.27
CA ALA A 145 8.37 4.54 4.37
C ALA A 145 7.80 4.94 2.99
N GLY A 146 8.63 5.51 2.10
CA GLY A 146 8.22 5.80 0.73
C GLY A 146 7.85 4.53 -0.04
N ARG A 147 8.63 3.45 0.08
CA ARG A 147 8.29 2.18 -0.57
C ARG A 147 6.96 1.60 -0.10
N ALA A 148 6.62 1.78 1.19
CA ALA A 148 5.33 1.37 1.74
C ALA A 148 4.16 2.23 1.22
N ALA A 149 4.39 3.49 0.86
CA ALA A 149 3.37 4.38 0.28
C ALA A 149 3.14 4.13 -1.23
N MET A 150 4.11 3.53 -1.92
CA MET A 150 4.08 3.30 -3.37
C MET A 150 2.83 2.56 -3.86
N PRO A 151 2.42 1.41 -3.28
CA PRO A 151 1.22 0.70 -3.73
C PRO A 151 -0.05 1.55 -3.59
N PHE A 152 -0.15 2.39 -2.57
CA PHE A 152 -1.29 3.29 -2.36
C PHE A 152 -1.32 4.40 -3.41
N ALA A 153 -0.16 4.98 -3.78
CA ALA A 153 -0.09 5.99 -4.83
C ALA A 153 -0.51 5.44 -6.21
N ILE A 154 -0.06 4.23 -6.53
CA ILE A 154 -0.44 3.54 -7.79
C ILE A 154 -1.93 3.23 -7.78
N ALA A 155 -2.44 2.66 -6.70
CA ALA A 155 -3.86 2.33 -6.56
C ALA A 155 -4.72 3.59 -6.63
N ASP A 156 -4.38 4.67 -5.89
CA ASP A 156 -5.09 5.95 -5.94
C ASP A 156 -5.18 6.49 -7.37
N TYR A 157 -4.06 6.51 -8.08
CA TYR A 157 -4.02 7.02 -9.44
C TYR A 157 -4.90 6.20 -10.39
N VAL A 158 -4.77 4.88 -10.38
CA VAL A 158 -5.53 4.03 -11.32
C VAL A 158 -7.01 3.98 -10.95
N LEU A 159 -7.34 3.90 -9.65
CA LEU A 159 -8.73 3.84 -9.19
C LEU A 159 -9.48 5.13 -9.49
N PHE A 160 -8.89 6.29 -9.20
CA PHE A 160 -9.60 7.56 -9.28
C PHE A 160 -9.29 8.35 -10.55
N ASP A 161 -8.02 8.54 -10.93
CA ASP A 161 -7.67 9.35 -12.11
C ASP A 161 -8.00 8.63 -13.43
N HIS A 162 -8.14 7.30 -13.41
CA HIS A 162 -8.61 6.49 -14.56
C HIS A 162 -10.00 5.89 -14.34
N LEU A 163 -10.74 6.36 -13.33
CA LEU A 163 -12.12 5.95 -13.04
C LEU A 163 -12.34 4.44 -12.85
N MET A 164 -11.28 3.68 -12.57
CA MET A 164 -11.39 2.23 -12.39
C MET A 164 -12.17 1.85 -11.13
N ILE A 165 -12.31 2.76 -10.16
CA ILE A 165 -13.17 2.55 -8.99
C ILE A 165 -14.64 2.38 -9.40
N GLU A 166 -15.11 3.10 -10.42
CA GLU A 166 -16.49 2.95 -10.92
C GLU A 166 -16.69 1.56 -11.54
N VAL A 167 -15.73 1.13 -12.37
CA VAL A 167 -15.74 -0.21 -12.97
C VAL A 167 -15.76 -1.28 -11.89
N PHE A 168 -14.94 -1.13 -10.85
CA PHE A 168 -14.90 -2.06 -9.73
C PHE A 168 -16.25 -2.15 -9.01
N LEU A 169 -16.81 -1.01 -8.61
CA LEU A 169 -18.06 -0.94 -7.85
C LEU A 169 -19.26 -1.47 -8.64
N VAL A 170 -19.31 -1.21 -9.95
CA VAL A 170 -20.46 -1.58 -10.79
C VAL A 170 -20.36 -3.02 -11.32
N GLN A 171 -19.18 -3.46 -11.75
CA GLN A 171 -19.03 -4.73 -12.47
C GLN A 171 -18.46 -5.86 -11.61
N TRP A 172 -17.62 -5.56 -10.63
CA TRP A 172 -16.85 -6.57 -9.89
C TRP A 172 -17.36 -6.77 -8.47
N ALA A 173 -17.67 -5.68 -7.76
CA ALA A 173 -18.06 -5.73 -6.35
C ALA A 173 -19.34 -4.93 -6.02
N PRO A 174 -20.46 -5.16 -6.74
CA PRO A 174 -21.71 -4.44 -6.48
C PRO A 174 -22.25 -4.67 -5.05
N ALA A 175 -22.05 -5.86 -4.49
CA ALA A 175 -22.47 -6.17 -3.12
C ALA A 175 -21.70 -5.35 -2.07
N LEU A 176 -20.40 -5.14 -2.28
CA LEU A 176 -19.59 -4.27 -1.43
C LEU A 176 -19.99 -2.80 -1.60
N ALA A 177 -20.25 -2.37 -2.83
CA ALA A 177 -20.70 -1.01 -3.14
C ALA A 177 -22.04 -0.69 -2.44
N GLU A 178 -23.00 -1.60 -2.49
CA GLU A 178 -24.30 -1.44 -1.84
C GLU A 178 -24.15 -1.25 -0.32
N ARG A 179 -23.38 -2.12 0.34
CA ARG A 179 -23.16 -2.05 1.80
C ARG A 179 -22.36 -0.82 2.22
N ALA A 180 -21.50 -0.31 1.36
CA ALA A 180 -20.73 0.92 1.58
C ALA A 180 -21.53 2.22 1.44
N GLY A 181 -22.82 2.16 1.06
CA GLY A 181 -23.64 3.35 0.81
C GLY A 181 -23.65 3.80 -0.65
N GLY A 182 -23.25 2.94 -1.58
CA GLY A 182 -23.44 3.11 -3.02
C GLY A 182 -22.28 3.74 -3.79
N GLY A 183 -21.35 4.42 -3.13
CA GLY A 183 -20.06 4.87 -3.70
C GLY A 183 -20.11 5.69 -5.00
N ARG A 184 -21.27 6.20 -5.41
CA ARG A 184 -21.49 6.75 -6.77
C ARG A 184 -20.62 7.97 -7.06
N SER A 185 -20.38 8.80 -6.06
CA SER A 185 -19.56 10.02 -6.17
C SER A 185 -18.05 9.77 -5.95
N TRP A 186 -17.64 8.54 -5.62
CA TRP A 186 -16.24 8.28 -5.27
C TRP A 186 -15.30 8.49 -6.45
N ALA A 187 -15.73 8.11 -7.66
CA ALA A 187 -14.92 8.29 -8.88
C ALA A 187 -14.60 9.77 -9.16
N GLU A 188 -15.49 10.69 -8.74
CA GLU A 188 -15.34 12.14 -8.92
C GLU A 188 -14.51 12.79 -7.79
N THR A 189 -14.12 12.02 -6.76
CA THR A 189 -13.42 12.56 -5.60
C THR A 189 -12.03 13.03 -5.98
N PRO A 190 -11.71 14.33 -5.83
CA PRO A 190 -10.42 14.86 -6.23
C PRO A 190 -9.31 14.48 -5.24
N GLY A 191 -8.10 14.26 -5.76
CA GLY A 191 -6.89 14.21 -4.95
C GLY A 191 -6.51 15.61 -4.47
N VAL A 192 -6.38 15.78 -3.16
CA VAL A 192 -6.15 17.09 -2.53
C VAL A 192 -5.07 16.97 -1.47
N VAL A 193 -4.32 18.06 -1.29
CA VAL A 193 -3.39 18.20 -0.16
C VAL A 193 -4.12 18.82 1.02
N TYR A 194 -3.96 18.18 2.18
CA TYR A 194 -4.55 18.57 3.44
C TYR A 194 -3.45 18.84 4.47
N GLU A 195 -3.67 19.85 5.30
CA GLU A 195 -2.92 20.08 6.54
C GLU A 195 -3.69 19.42 7.69
N LEU A 196 -2.99 18.64 8.51
CA LEU A 196 -3.57 17.99 9.69
C LEU A 196 -3.78 19.04 10.78
N ALA A 197 -5.03 19.34 11.15
CA ALA A 197 -5.36 20.41 12.09
C ALA A 197 -5.52 19.90 13.54
N GLY A 198 -5.89 18.64 13.73
CA GLY A 198 -6.06 18.05 15.06
C GLY A 198 -6.84 16.74 15.05
N VAL A 199 -6.92 16.09 16.21
CA VAL A 199 -7.68 14.84 16.42
C VAL A 199 -8.58 15.03 17.62
N ASP A 200 -9.84 14.64 17.48
CA ASP A 200 -10.80 14.54 18.57
C ASP A 200 -11.46 13.16 18.56
N GLY A 201 -10.95 12.25 19.40
CA GLY A 201 -11.41 10.87 19.45
C GLY A 201 -11.26 10.14 18.10
N VAL A 202 -12.39 9.87 17.45
CA VAL A 202 -12.50 9.18 16.16
C VAL A 202 -12.60 10.16 14.97
N GLU A 203 -12.50 11.46 15.23
CA GLU A 203 -12.51 12.50 14.22
C GLU A 203 -11.12 13.08 14.02
N LEU A 204 -10.75 13.26 12.76
CA LEU A 204 -9.56 13.96 12.32
C LEU A 204 -10.01 15.25 11.64
N GLN A 205 -9.49 16.37 12.12
CA GLN A 205 -9.71 17.68 11.51
C GLN A 205 -8.62 17.93 10.46
N VAL A 206 -9.03 18.16 9.23
CA VAL A 206 -8.11 18.44 8.11
C VAL A 206 -8.47 19.76 7.45
N ARG A 207 -7.46 20.55 7.09
CA ARG A 207 -7.63 21.79 6.34
C ARG A 207 -7.17 21.59 4.90
N SER A 208 -8.05 21.78 3.94
CA SER A 208 -7.67 21.71 2.53
C SER A 208 -6.73 22.87 2.17
N ARG A 209 -5.61 22.56 1.50
CA ARG A 209 -4.70 23.58 0.98
C ARG A 209 -5.21 24.27 -0.28
N ARG A 210 -6.25 23.72 -0.92
CA ARG A 210 -6.86 24.29 -2.13
C ARG A 210 -7.71 25.52 -1.81
N ASP A 211 -8.58 25.41 -0.82
CA ASP A 211 -9.60 26.42 -0.49
C ASP A 211 -9.54 26.89 0.98
N GLY A 212 -8.68 26.31 1.81
CA GLY A 212 -8.57 26.63 3.23
C GLY A 212 -9.69 26.05 4.09
N SER A 213 -10.63 25.28 3.53
CA SER A 213 -11.77 24.71 4.27
C SER A 213 -11.31 23.70 5.32
N LEU A 214 -11.83 23.83 6.54
CA LEU A 214 -11.67 22.85 7.60
C LEU A 214 -12.77 21.79 7.47
N ARG A 215 -12.40 20.51 7.54
CA ARG A 215 -13.33 19.37 7.43
C ARG A 215 -13.05 18.38 8.55
N SER A 216 -14.12 17.83 9.13
CA SER A 216 -14.02 16.65 9.99
C SER A 216 -14.08 15.40 9.11
N VAL A 217 -13.14 14.49 9.32
CA VAL A 217 -13.05 13.21 8.63
C VAL A 217 -12.91 12.11 9.66
N ARG A 218 -13.43 10.92 9.36
CA ARG A 218 -13.30 9.78 10.25
C ARG A 218 -11.84 9.32 10.30
N HIS A 219 -11.35 9.07 11.51
CA HIS A 219 -9.97 8.68 11.81
C HIS A 219 -9.87 7.18 12.12
N PHE A 220 -9.04 6.48 11.35
CA PHE A 220 -8.75 5.04 11.46
C PHE A 220 -7.27 4.76 11.73
N SER A 221 -6.61 5.64 12.49
CA SER A 221 -5.16 5.58 12.79
C SER A 221 -4.25 5.95 11.61
N GLU A 222 -4.72 6.75 10.64
CA GLU A 222 -3.89 7.34 9.58
C GLU A 222 -2.75 8.21 10.13
N LEU A 223 -2.86 8.62 11.40
CA LEU A 223 -1.94 9.55 12.07
C LEU A 223 -0.88 8.87 12.93
N VAL A 224 -0.71 7.54 12.85
CA VAL A 224 0.37 6.88 13.60
C VAL A 224 1.71 7.45 13.15
N GLY A 225 2.28 8.33 13.99
CA GLY A 225 3.52 9.05 13.72
C GLY A 225 3.38 10.41 13.03
N LEU A 226 2.18 10.99 12.94
CA LEU A 226 1.92 12.32 12.37
C LEU A 226 1.49 13.34 13.44
N SER A 227 1.83 14.61 13.23
CA SER A 227 1.54 15.72 14.13
C SER A 227 0.65 16.78 13.46
N PRO A 228 -0.07 17.60 14.24
CA PRO A 228 -0.72 18.79 13.70
C PRO A 228 0.27 19.67 12.93
N GLY A 229 -0.14 20.16 11.77
CA GLY A 229 0.67 20.91 10.81
C GLY A 229 1.31 20.06 9.72
N ASP A 230 1.37 18.74 9.88
CA ASP A 230 1.87 17.85 8.81
C ASP A 230 0.96 17.92 7.58
N LEU A 231 1.57 17.81 6.41
CA LEU A 231 0.86 17.83 5.13
C LEU A 231 0.71 16.42 4.60
N VAL A 232 -0.49 16.11 4.14
CA VAL A 232 -0.82 14.82 3.55
C VAL A 232 -1.57 14.99 2.24
N TYR A 233 -1.31 14.11 1.29
CA TYR A 233 -2.06 13.98 0.04
C TYR A 233 -3.00 12.78 0.14
N GLY A 234 -4.25 12.97 -0.26
CA GLY A 234 -5.22 11.88 -0.33
C GLY A 234 -6.56 12.32 -0.93
N ARG A 235 -7.53 11.40 -0.92
CA ARG A 235 -8.89 11.61 -1.40
C ARG A 235 -9.88 11.40 -0.27
N LEU A 236 -10.76 12.38 -0.06
CA LEU A 236 -11.83 12.30 0.92
C LEU A 236 -13.12 11.83 0.25
N ILE A 237 -13.48 10.57 0.45
CA ILE A 237 -14.72 10.00 -0.07
C ILE A 237 -15.86 10.20 0.92
N GLU A 238 -17.06 10.35 0.38
CA GLU A 238 -18.30 10.46 1.15
C GLU A 238 -18.78 9.08 1.58
N VAL A 239 -19.13 8.93 2.85
CA VAL A 239 -19.68 7.69 3.42
C VAL A 239 -20.88 8.02 4.30
N PRO A 240 -21.90 7.14 4.37
CA PRO A 240 -23.01 7.35 5.29
C PRO A 240 -22.55 7.36 6.76
N GLY A 241 -23.11 8.28 7.55
CA GLY A 241 -22.82 8.44 8.98
C GLY A 241 -22.12 9.75 9.30
N ASP A 242 -21.83 9.99 10.58
CA ASP A 242 -21.10 11.17 11.06
C ASP A 242 -19.83 10.73 11.80
N PRO A 243 -18.62 11.18 11.42
CA PRO A 243 -18.29 12.00 10.25
C PRO A 243 -18.62 11.29 8.93
N GLY A 244 -19.14 12.06 7.97
CA GLY A 244 -19.56 11.59 6.63
C GLY A 244 -18.46 11.58 5.58
N LEU A 245 -17.21 11.81 5.98
CA LEU A 245 -16.04 11.80 5.12
C LEU A 245 -14.97 10.88 5.70
N MET A 246 -14.23 10.19 4.84
CA MET A 246 -13.03 9.46 5.22
C MET A 246 -11.99 9.49 4.11
N PHE A 247 -10.72 9.26 4.46
CA PHE A 247 -9.71 9.00 3.45
C PHE A 247 -9.98 7.68 2.73
N ALA A 248 -9.96 7.68 1.40
CA ALA A 248 -10.18 6.48 0.59
C ALA A 248 -9.10 5.41 0.85
N ALA A 249 -7.85 5.84 0.93
CA ALA A 249 -6.69 5.01 1.23
C ALA A 249 -5.82 5.74 2.28
N PRO A 250 -4.88 5.04 2.95
CA PRO A 250 -3.93 5.69 3.83
C PRO A 250 -3.27 6.90 3.15
N PRO A 251 -3.39 8.12 3.71
CA PRO A 251 -2.91 9.31 3.04
C PRO A 251 -1.38 9.35 3.00
N ILE A 252 -0.82 9.96 1.96
CA ILE A 252 0.61 10.02 1.71
C ILE A 252 1.15 11.31 2.32
N VAL A 253 2.10 11.21 3.25
CA VAL A 253 2.76 12.38 3.84
C VAL A 253 3.61 13.09 2.79
N VAL A 254 3.52 14.42 2.73
CA VAL A 254 4.23 15.25 1.76
C VAL A 254 4.87 16.46 2.43
N ASP A 255 5.92 17.00 1.83
CA ASP A 255 6.55 18.27 2.18
C ASP A 255 5.87 19.44 1.44
N ASP A 256 6.20 20.66 1.84
CA ASP A 256 5.65 21.88 1.24
C ASP A 256 5.92 22.01 -0.26
N VAL A 257 7.07 21.53 -0.76
CA VAL A 257 7.44 21.65 -2.17
C VAL A 257 6.56 20.74 -3.01
N VAL A 258 6.34 19.50 -2.56
CA VAL A 258 5.45 18.55 -3.21
C VAL A 258 4.00 18.97 -3.06
N ALA A 259 3.60 19.44 -1.87
CA ALA A 259 2.29 19.98 -1.62
C ALA A 259 1.94 21.10 -2.61
N GLN A 260 2.86 22.03 -2.87
CA GLN A 260 2.68 23.08 -3.87
C GLN A 260 2.52 22.52 -5.28
N ARG A 261 3.29 21.49 -5.66
CA ARG A 261 3.17 20.86 -6.99
C ARG A 261 1.82 20.19 -7.17
N LEU A 262 1.39 19.42 -6.17
CA LEU A 262 0.09 18.73 -6.18
C LEU A 262 -1.11 19.67 -6.05
N SER A 263 -0.92 20.86 -5.46
CA SER A 263 -1.97 21.87 -5.29
C SER A 263 -2.08 22.83 -6.47
N ARG A 264 -1.17 22.78 -7.46
CA ARG A 264 -1.28 23.63 -8.64
C ARG A 264 -2.57 23.26 -9.39
N PRO A 265 -3.56 24.16 -9.49
CA PRO A 265 -4.64 23.93 -10.43
C PRO A 265 -4.00 23.81 -11.81
N SER A 266 -4.45 22.83 -12.61
CA SER A 266 -4.16 22.82 -14.05
C SER A 266 -4.67 24.15 -14.59
N ALA A 267 -3.77 25.12 -14.75
CA ALA A 267 -4.12 26.49 -15.11
C ALA A 267 -4.71 26.59 -16.53
N ASP A 268 -4.71 25.49 -17.28
CA ASP A 268 -5.41 25.30 -18.53
C ASP A 268 -6.61 24.37 -18.31
N ASP A 269 -7.67 24.95 -17.78
CA ASP A 269 -9.01 24.37 -17.77
C ASP A 269 -9.58 24.53 -19.18
N GLU A 270 -9.13 23.70 -20.13
CA GLU A 270 -9.85 23.41 -21.37
C GLU A 270 -9.24 22.15 -22.04
N LEU A 271 -9.88 21.00 -21.75
CA LEU A 271 -9.94 19.76 -22.56
C LEU A 271 -8.92 18.64 -22.32
N LEU A 272 -7.83 18.81 -21.58
CA LEU A 272 -6.91 17.70 -21.26
C LEU A 272 -6.40 17.85 -19.82
N GLY A 273 -6.69 16.88 -18.96
CA GLY A 273 -6.13 16.83 -17.60
C GLY A 273 -4.59 16.86 -17.59
N GLU A 274 -4.00 17.01 -16.40
CA GLU A 274 -2.53 16.98 -16.24
C GLU A 274 -1.93 15.79 -17.02
N PRO A 275 -0.87 15.99 -17.83
CA PRO A 275 -0.25 14.90 -18.58
C PRO A 275 0.09 13.72 -17.66
N PHE A 276 -0.19 12.50 -18.12
CA PHE A 276 0.02 11.25 -17.37
C PHE A 276 1.39 11.22 -16.66
N GLU A 277 2.45 11.59 -17.37
CA GLU A 277 3.83 11.62 -16.86
C GLU A 277 4.02 12.66 -15.76
N SER A 278 3.44 13.86 -15.90
CA SER A 278 3.52 14.92 -14.89
C SER A 278 2.80 14.52 -13.60
N ARG A 279 1.62 13.92 -13.76
CA ARG A 279 0.81 13.44 -12.63
C ARG A 279 1.52 12.30 -11.89
N CYS A 280 2.02 11.31 -12.62
CA CYS A 280 2.82 10.23 -12.04
C CYS A 280 4.11 10.76 -11.37
N ALA A 281 4.76 11.76 -11.96
CA ALA A 281 5.96 12.37 -11.38
C ALA A 281 5.66 13.10 -10.06
N SER A 282 4.56 13.82 -9.97
CA SER A 282 4.10 14.50 -8.75
C SER A 282 3.78 13.49 -7.64
N LEU A 283 3.12 12.37 -7.98
CA LEU A 283 2.84 11.28 -7.04
C LEU A 283 4.12 10.57 -6.59
N GLY A 284 5.06 10.28 -7.50
CA GLY A 284 6.35 9.71 -7.13
C GLY A 284 7.15 10.63 -6.20
N ALA A 285 7.10 11.95 -6.44
CA ALA A 285 7.70 12.93 -5.55
C ALA A 285 7.04 12.93 -4.15
N ALA A 286 5.72 12.76 -4.07
CA ALA A 286 4.98 12.62 -2.81
C ALA A 286 5.42 11.39 -2.02
N VAL A 287 5.51 10.25 -2.71
CA VAL A 287 5.97 8.99 -2.12
C VAL A 287 7.38 9.13 -1.52
N ARG A 288 8.30 9.84 -2.20
CA ARG A 288 9.64 10.13 -1.67
C ARG A 288 9.63 11.07 -0.46
N SER A 289 8.70 12.01 -0.46
CA SER A 289 8.65 13.15 0.46
C SER A 289 8.18 12.81 1.87
N GLY A 290 7.43 11.72 2.05
CA GLY A 290 6.95 11.24 3.36
C GLY A 290 8.02 10.92 4.41
N SER A 291 9.29 11.18 4.11
CA SER A 291 10.46 11.13 5.00
C SER A 291 10.70 12.41 5.80
N GLY A 292 10.14 13.56 5.41
CA GLY A 292 10.49 14.88 5.96
C GLY A 292 9.83 15.30 7.29
N CYS A 293 8.66 14.75 7.62
CA CYS A 293 7.86 15.23 8.77
C CYS A 293 8.33 14.77 10.16
N ARG A 294 9.43 13.99 10.27
CA ARG A 294 9.98 13.57 11.58
C ARG A 294 10.80 14.64 12.32
N ARG A 295 10.60 15.93 12.03
CA ARG A 295 11.34 16.99 12.70
C ARG A 295 10.43 17.99 13.40
N ASN A 296 9.98 17.61 14.58
CA ASN A 296 10.00 18.52 15.72
C ASN A 296 10.83 17.85 16.81
N GLU A 297 12.11 18.20 16.88
CA GLU A 297 12.76 18.19 18.19
C GLU A 297 11.88 19.04 19.11
N PRO A 298 11.54 18.59 20.33
CA PRO A 298 10.91 19.47 21.28
C PRO A 298 11.84 20.66 21.45
N THR A 299 11.41 21.83 20.98
CA THR A 299 12.08 23.07 21.33
C THR A 299 12.11 23.09 22.85
N ALA A 300 13.32 23.03 23.39
CA ALA A 300 13.58 23.04 24.81
C ALA A 300 13.10 24.38 25.39
N SER A 301 11.81 24.49 25.69
CA SER A 301 11.23 25.62 26.43
C SER A 301 9.80 25.35 26.89
N GLU A 302 9.51 24.18 27.45
CA GLU A 302 8.48 24.08 28.48
C GLU A 302 9.14 23.51 29.74
N CYS A 303 9.48 24.43 30.64
CA CYS A 303 9.80 24.12 32.02
C CYS A 303 8.65 23.30 32.61
N VAL A 304 8.84 21.97 32.67
CA VAL A 304 8.03 21.11 33.51
C VAL A 304 8.17 21.64 34.95
N PRO A 305 7.11 22.12 35.60
CA PRO A 305 7.19 22.48 37.00
C PRO A 305 7.51 21.21 37.80
N PRO A 306 8.38 21.27 38.81
CA PRO A 306 8.71 20.09 39.59
C PRO A 306 7.43 19.53 40.21
N LEU A 307 7.12 18.28 39.88
CA LEU A 307 6.06 17.49 40.50
C LEU A 307 6.17 17.65 42.02
N ARG A 308 5.15 18.26 42.62
CA ARG A 308 4.99 18.28 44.08
C ARG A 308 4.99 16.83 44.54
N ARG A 309 5.99 16.46 45.35
CA ARG A 309 6.00 15.21 46.09
C ARG A 309 4.72 15.13 46.91
N ILE A 310 3.89 14.14 46.62
CA ILE A 310 2.77 13.75 47.47
C ILE A 310 3.41 13.19 48.75
N PRO A 311 3.18 13.77 49.94
CA PRO A 311 3.62 13.16 51.18
C PRO A 311 2.85 11.86 51.39
N THR A 312 3.59 10.75 51.47
CA THR A 312 3.09 9.46 51.92
C THR A 312 2.78 9.55 53.41
N ASP A 313 1.54 9.85 53.76
CA ASP A 313 1.02 9.64 55.12
C ASP A 313 0.75 8.14 55.31
N ALA A 314 1.77 7.45 55.82
CA ALA A 314 1.65 6.13 56.40
C ALA A 314 2.18 6.17 57.83
N ALA A 315 1.41 6.78 58.73
CA ALA A 315 1.45 6.52 60.16
C ALA A 315 0.19 7.08 60.83
N VAL A 316 -0.21 6.47 61.94
CA VAL A 316 -1.16 6.98 62.96
C VAL A 316 -2.62 6.49 62.83
N HIS A 317 -2.87 5.22 63.22
CA HIS A 317 -3.55 4.89 64.49
C HIS A 317 -3.99 3.41 64.53
N ALA A 318 -3.20 2.59 65.24
CA ALA A 318 -3.72 1.42 65.94
C ALA A 318 -3.68 1.76 67.43
N ASP A 319 -4.82 2.23 67.96
CA ASP A 319 -5.11 2.11 69.40
C ASP A 319 -6.63 2.30 69.64
N ARG A 320 -7.34 1.18 69.82
CA ARG A 320 -8.60 1.02 70.57
C ARG A 320 -9.21 -0.38 70.33
N ALA A 321 -8.78 -1.34 71.13
CA ALA A 321 -9.62 -2.29 71.86
C ALA A 321 -8.70 -3.20 72.70
#